data_AF-A0A1X6YQM8-F1
#
_entry.id   AF-A0A1X6YQM8-F1
#
_cell.length_a   1.000
_cell.length_b   1.000
_cell.length_c   1.000
_cell.angle_alpha   90.00
_cell.angle_beta   90.00
_cell.angle_gamma   90.00
#
_symmetry.space_group_name_H-M   'P 1'
#
loop_
_entity.id
_entity.type
_entity.pdbx_description
1 polymer ?
#
loop_
_entity_poly.entity_id
_entity_poly.type
_entity_poly.pdbx_seq_one_letter_code
_entity_poly.pdbx_strand_id
1 'polypeptide(L)'
;MAVLRFLLTATACAGAAIAIGQFMESGVSRAAATPVDLPETYPEAPVLTAAVTEMAPRLSGAFDLPQPPRSPARLARLGPVPAKEGCDLRLSAQPRPGAIAELQLAAPCAPLARVTLRHQGLTVTLLTDAQGEAGVLFPALSRDAVFIAEAGGAMAVARTELPDMAEWHRVALQWRDGDGLSLHALAPGARYGEPGHVSRDMAPGTAGGASMIGLGDPAAPAPRLAEIYSAPVGDAAAISVEIEVTATNCGSPVAAELVRVGDAESIASTDIEVTLPGCDAVGELLVLQNLEPGLTVASR
;
A
#
# COMPACT_ATOMS: atom_id res chain seq x y z
N MET A 1 12.79 0.48 75.56
CA MET A 1 13.65 1.33 74.69
C MET A 1 13.47 1.07 73.19
N ALA A 2 13.15 -0.15 72.74
CA ALA A 2 12.98 -0.45 71.29
C ALA A 2 11.75 0.25 70.64
N VAL A 3 10.62 0.29 71.35
CA VAL A 3 9.37 0.90 70.84
C VAL A 3 9.50 2.42 70.64
N LEU A 4 10.23 3.11 71.52
CA LEU A 4 10.47 4.55 71.41
C LEU A 4 11.34 4.91 70.20
N ARG A 5 12.34 4.07 69.88
CA ARG A 5 13.16 4.25 68.68
C ARG A 5 12.36 4.06 67.40
N PHE A 6 11.41 3.12 67.37
CA PHE A 6 10.58 2.84 66.21
C PHE A 6 9.58 3.98 65.91
N LEU A 7 9.01 4.59 66.96
CA LEU A 7 8.11 5.75 66.83
C LEU A 7 8.87 7.01 66.35
N LEU A 8 10.13 7.17 66.74
CA LEU A 8 10.97 8.29 66.30
C LEU A 8 11.37 8.18 64.82
N THR A 9 11.66 6.98 64.31
CA THR A 9 11.96 6.80 62.87
C THR A 9 10.71 6.94 62.00
N ALA A 10 9.55 6.45 62.44
CA ALA A 10 8.31 6.57 61.68
C ALA A 10 7.85 8.04 61.52
N THR A 11 8.01 8.85 62.57
CA THR A 11 7.67 10.28 62.53
C THR A 11 8.62 11.08 61.66
N ALA A 12 9.92 10.73 61.62
CA ALA A 12 10.89 11.35 60.73
C ALA A 12 10.59 11.11 59.24
N CYS A 13 10.19 9.88 58.86
CA CYS A 13 9.82 9.57 57.48
C CYS A 13 8.55 10.29 57.02
N ALA A 14 7.54 10.40 57.88
CA ALA A 14 6.31 11.13 57.57
C ALA A 14 6.55 12.64 57.38
N GLY A 15 7.44 13.24 58.17
CA GLY A 15 7.82 14.66 58.03
C GLY A 15 8.51 14.96 56.69
N ALA A 16 9.39 14.08 56.22
CA ALA A 16 10.07 14.24 54.94
C ALA A 16 9.11 14.18 53.75
N ALA A 17 8.12 13.28 53.77
CA ALA A 17 7.13 13.16 52.70
C ALA A 17 6.23 14.42 52.61
N ILE A 18 5.81 14.98 53.74
CA ILE A 18 4.98 16.19 53.78
C ILE A 18 5.77 17.41 53.30
N ALA A 19 7.06 17.52 53.65
CA ALA A 19 7.91 18.62 53.20
C ALA A 19 8.11 18.63 51.67
N ILE A 20 8.25 17.47 51.03
CA ILE A 20 8.37 17.37 49.56
C ILE A 20 7.05 17.75 48.88
N GLY A 21 5.90 17.35 49.44
CA GLY A 21 4.58 17.76 48.92
C GLY A 21 4.37 19.27 48.95
N GLN A 22 4.72 19.92 50.06
CA GLN A 22 4.63 21.38 50.20
C GLN A 22 5.57 22.13 49.23
N PHE A 23 6.74 21.57 48.93
CA PHE A 23 7.67 22.15 47.96
C PHE A 23 7.16 22.04 46.51
N MET A 24 6.50 20.93 46.15
CA MET A 24 5.89 20.79 44.83
C MET A 24 4.68 21.71 44.63
N GLU A 25 3.89 21.95 45.67
CA GLU A 25 2.70 22.82 45.60
C GLU A 25 3.06 24.32 45.56
N SER A 26 4.18 24.71 46.18
CA SER A 26 4.65 26.11 46.22
C SER A 26 5.56 26.52 45.04
N GLY A 27 5.95 25.57 44.18
CA GLY A 27 6.89 25.78 43.06
C GLY A 27 6.28 26.27 41.75
N VAL A 28 4.94 26.37 41.63
CA VAL A 28 4.32 27.03 40.48
C VAL A 28 4.38 28.53 40.70
N SER A 29 5.43 29.15 40.14
CA SER A 29 5.50 30.59 39.92
C SER A 29 4.21 31.07 39.26
N ARG A 30 3.32 31.66 40.06
CA ARG A 30 2.31 32.59 39.58
C ARG A 30 3.05 33.81 39.05
N ALA A 31 3.42 33.77 37.78
CA ALA A 31 3.69 34.99 37.04
C ALA A 31 2.41 35.83 37.11
N ALA A 32 2.47 36.92 37.87
CA ALA A 32 1.43 37.92 37.90
C ALA A 32 1.35 38.54 36.50
N ALA A 33 0.37 38.09 35.71
CA ALA A 33 -0.02 38.80 34.50
C ALA A 33 -0.74 40.07 34.95
N THR A 34 -0.06 41.20 34.86
CA THR A 34 -0.71 42.51 34.83
C THR A 34 -1.64 42.56 33.61
N PRO A 35 -2.89 43.02 33.74
CA PRO A 35 -3.74 43.21 32.58
C PRO A 35 -3.19 44.39 31.80
N VAL A 36 -2.57 44.10 30.65
CA VAL A 36 -2.26 45.10 29.64
C VAL A 36 -3.54 45.28 28.82
N ASP A 37 -4.17 46.44 28.98
CA ASP A 37 -5.26 46.90 28.12
C ASP A 37 -4.68 47.19 26.73
N LEU A 38 -5.05 46.36 25.74
CA LEU A 38 -4.71 46.59 24.35
C LEU A 38 -5.86 47.37 23.69
N PRO A 39 -5.57 48.46 22.96
CA PRO A 39 -6.62 49.19 22.24
C PRO A 39 -7.18 48.29 21.12
N GLU A 40 -8.48 48.01 21.16
CA GLU A 40 -9.21 47.45 20.03
C GLU A 40 -9.26 48.48 18.89
N THR A 41 -8.26 48.43 18.02
CA THR A 41 -8.42 48.85 16.64
C THR A 41 -8.66 47.60 15.80
N TYR A 42 -9.91 47.37 15.40
CA TYR A 42 -10.25 46.48 14.31
C TYR A 42 -9.75 47.10 13.00
N PRO A 43 -8.80 46.49 12.26
CA PRO A 43 -8.79 46.65 10.82
C PRO A 43 -9.87 45.71 10.25
N GLU A 44 -10.74 46.24 9.39
CA GLU A 44 -11.60 45.42 8.56
C GLU A 44 -10.78 44.30 7.89
N ALA A 45 -11.29 43.07 7.95
CA ALA A 45 -10.68 41.94 7.29
C ALA A 45 -10.56 42.25 5.78
N PRO A 46 -9.38 42.14 5.16
CA PRO A 46 -9.31 42.17 3.72
C PRO A 46 -10.06 40.94 3.22
N VAL A 47 -11.11 41.16 2.42
CA VAL A 47 -11.81 40.11 1.68
C VAL A 47 -10.79 39.52 0.71
N LEU A 48 -10.13 38.44 1.13
CA LEU A 48 -9.34 37.62 0.23
C LEU A 48 -10.33 36.77 -0.58
N THR A 49 -10.78 37.29 -1.72
CA THR A 49 -11.21 36.45 -2.84
C THR A 49 -9.97 35.75 -3.39
N ALA A 50 -9.48 34.75 -2.66
CA ALA A 50 -8.64 33.72 -3.25
C ALA A 50 -9.59 32.68 -3.83
N ALA A 51 -9.65 32.63 -5.16
CA ALA A 51 -10.13 31.43 -5.83
C ALA A 51 -9.32 30.26 -5.27
N VAL A 52 -9.98 29.38 -4.52
CA VAL A 52 -9.42 28.09 -4.17
C VAL A 52 -9.36 27.33 -5.50
N THR A 53 -8.24 27.43 -6.20
CA THR A 53 -7.86 26.38 -7.12
C THR A 53 -7.62 25.17 -6.22
N GLU A 54 -8.66 24.37 -6.11
CA GLU A 54 -8.63 23.02 -5.56
C GLU A 54 -7.53 22.27 -6.32
N MET A 55 -6.32 22.29 -5.76
CA MET A 55 -5.23 21.48 -6.22
C MET A 55 -5.61 20.06 -5.82
N ALA A 56 -6.30 19.37 -6.73
CA ALA A 56 -6.56 17.95 -6.61
C ALA A 56 -5.25 17.27 -6.19
N PRO A 57 -5.29 16.28 -5.26
CA PRO A 57 -4.12 15.49 -4.96
C PRO A 57 -3.60 14.95 -6.29
N ARG A 58 -2.34 15.26 -6.62
CA ARG A 58 -1.70 14.67 -7.78
C ARG A 58 -1.54 13.19 -7.49
N LEU A 59 -2.51 12.39 -7.93
CA LEU A 59 -2.27 10.98 -8.20
C LEU A 59 -1.08 10.93 -9.15
N SER A 60 0.04 10.38 -8.68
CA SER A 60 1.25 10.20 -9.47
C SER A 60 0.88 9.32 -10.67
N GLY A 61 0.84 9.94 -11.86
CA GLY A 61 0.17 9.37 -13.04
C GLY A 61 1.03 8.38 -13.83
N ALA A 62 2.29 8.14 -13.46
CA ALA A 62 3.21 7.36 -14.30
C ALA A 62 2.67 5.94 -14.57
N PHE A 63 2.14 5.27 -13.54
CA PHE A 63 1.68 3.89 -13.65
C PHE A 63 0.28 3.73 -14.25
N ASP A 64 -0.56 4.76 -14.26
CA ASP A 64 -1.92 4.73 -14.81
C ASP A 64 -2.03 5.36 -16.21
N LEU A 65 -0.97 6.02 -16.69
CA LEU A 65 -0.94 6.55 -18.06
C LEU A 65 -1.06 5.41 -19.09
N PRO A 66 -2.01 5.51 -20.05
CA PRO A 66 -2.03 4.62 -21.20
C PRO A 66 -0.71 4.78 -21.96
N GLN A 67 0.05 3.69 -22.14
CA GLN A 67 1.16 3.72 -23.08
C GLN A 67 0.56 3.94 -24.48
N PRO A 68 0.95 5.00 -25.19
CA PRO A 68 0.43 5.24 -26.52
C PRO A 68 0.84 4.06 -27.42
N PRO A 69 -0.08 3.46 -28.20
CA PRO A 69 0.30 2.46 -29.18
C PRO A 69 1.29 3.06 -30.17
N ARG A 70 2.27 2.27 -30.64
CA ARG A 70 3.31 2.69 -31.59
C ARG A 70 2.78 3.13 -32.98
N SER A 71 1.46 3.18 -33.18
CA SER A 71 0.81 3.82 -34.31
C SER A 71 -0.68 4.06 -34.00
N PRO A 72 -1.26 5.23 -34.35
CA PRO A 72 -2.69 5.42 -34.26
C PRO A 72 -3.38 4.66 -35.40
N ALA A 73 -3.85 3.44 -35.12
CA ALA A 73 -4.81 2.78 -36.00
C ALA A 73 -6.10 3.61 -36.01
N ARG A 74 -6.59 3.97 -37.20
CA ARG A 74 -7.85 4.68 -37.38
C ARG A 74 -9.00 3.77 -36.92
N LEU A 75 -9.52 4.00 -35.73
CA LEU A 75 -10.67 3.28 -35.21
C LEU A 75 -11.92 3.65 -36.02
N ALA A 76 -12.50 2.68 -36.71
CA ALA A 76 -13.85 2.80 -37.22
C ALA A 76 -14.79 2.91 -36.02
N ARG A 77 -15.68 3.91 -35.99
CA ARG A 77 -16.73 3.99 -34.96
C ARG A 77 -17.66 2.80 -35.14
N LEU A 78 -17.49 1.78 -34.30
CA LEU A 78 -18.46 0.73 -34.12
C LEU A 78 -19.62 1.32 -33.31
N GLY A 79 -20.85 1.15 -33.80
CA GLY A 79 -22.05 1.48 -33.03
C GLY A 79 -22.14 0.64 -31.75
N PRO A 80 -22.98 1.03 -30.77
CA PRO A 80 -23.18 0.25 -29.56
C PRO A 80 -23.61 -1.18 -29.94
N VAL A 81 -22.77 -2.16 -29.60
CA VAL A 81 -23.12 -3.57 -29.72
C VAL A 81 -24.19 -3.83 -28.67
N PRO A 82 -25.38 -4.34 -29.03
CA PRO A 82 -26.41 -4.67 -28.05
C PRO A 82 -25.83 -5.65 -27.04
N ALA A 83 -25.97 -5.36 -25.75
CA ALA A 83 -25.65 -6.29 -24.69
C ALA A 83 -26.46 -7.57 -24.94
N LYS A 84 -25.77 -8.67 -25.20
CA LYS A 84 -26.42 -9.95 -25.43
C LYS A 84 -26.93 -10.45 -24.07
N GLU A 85 -28.21 -10.80 -24.01
CA GLU A 85 -28.83 -11.29 -22.78
C GLU A 85 -28.02 -12.45 -22.19
N GLY A 86 -27.73 -12.37 -20.88
CA GLY A 86 -26.92 -13.37 -20.19
C GLY A 86 -25.40 -13.18 -20.28
N CYS A 87 -24.90 -12.12 -20.93
CA CYS A 87 -23.48 -11.79 -20.99
C CYS A 87 -23.00 -10.83 -19.89
N ASP A 88 -23.77 -10.68 -18.80
CA ASP A 88 -23.43 -9.74 -17.74
C ASP A 88 -22.12 -10.13 -17.05
N LEU A 89 -21.20 -9.18 -16.96
CA LEU A 89 -20.02 -9.31 -16.11
C LEU A 89 -20.48 -9.22 -14.64
N ARG A 90 -20.12 -10.22 -13.84
CA ARG A 90 -20.42 -10.26 -12.41
C ARG A 90 -19.13 -10.40 -11.63
N LEU A 91 -19.08 -9.71 -10.49
CA LEU A 91 -18.00 -9.80 -9.53
C LEU A 91 -18.63 -9.93 -8.14
N SER A 92 -18.10 -10.84 -7.34
CA SER A 92 -18.44 -10.96 -5.92
C SER A 92 -17.16 -10.94 -5.09
N ALA A 93 -17.27 -10.45 -3.85
CA ALA A 93 -16.18 -10.38 -2.90
C ALA A 93 -16.67 -10.96 -1.57
N GLN A 94 -16.00 -12.00 -1.08
CA GLN A 94 -16.29 -12.60 0.22
C GLN A 94 -15.11 -12.39 1.17
N PRO A 95 -15.34 -11.95 2.41
CA PRO A 95 -14.27 -11.74 3.37
C PRO A 95 -13.73 -13.07 3.88
N ARG A 96 -12.40 -13.17 4.01
CA ARG A 96 -11.66 -14.31 4.54
C ARG A 96 -10.68 -13.82 5.63
N PRO A 97 -10.30 -14.67 6.60
CA PRO A 97 -9.34 -14.31 7.63
C PRO A 97 -8.03 -13.78 7.04
N GLY A 98 -7.45 -12.80 7.73
CA GLY A 98 -6.24 -12.12 7.27
C GLY A 98 -6.55 -10.91 6.37
N ALA A 99 -7.74 -10.33 6.47
CA ALA A 99 -8.22 -9.26 5.62
C ALA A 99 -8.07 -9.57 4.12
N ILE A 100 -8.39 -10.81 3.72
CA ILE A 100 -8.33 -11.28 2.34
C ILE A 100 -9.75 -11.25 1.76
N ALA A 101 -9.90 -10.67 0.57
CA ALA A 101 -11.12 -10.79 -0.22
C ALA A 101 -10.99 -11.96 -1.19
N GLU A 102 -11.84 -12.97 -1.05
CA GLU A 102 -12.04 -13.98 -2.07
C GLU A 102 -12.94 -13.41 -3.17
N LEU A 103 -12.35 -13.16 -4.33
CA LEU A 103 -13.04 -12.60 -5.48
C LEU A 103 -13.41 -13.71 -6.44
N GLN A 104 -14.68 -13.73 -6.86
CA GLN A 104 -15.18 -14.61 -7.93
C GLN A 104 -15.82 -13.76 -9.01
N LEU A 105 -15.36 -13.97 -10.24
CA LEU A 105 -15.80 -13.25 -11.42
C LEU A 105 -16.41 -14.21 -12.43
N ALA A 106 -17.51 -13.79 -13.04
CA ALA A 106 -18.17 -14.51 -14.12
C ALA A 106 -18.40 -13.57 -15.31
N ALA A 107 -17.88 -13.94 -16.46
CA ALA A 107 -17.96 -13.25 -17.74
C ALA A 107 -18.30 -14.27 -18.85
N PRO A 108 -19.52 -14.82 -18.90
CA PRO A 108 -19.87 -15.99 -19.72
C PRO A 108 -19.67 -15.79 -21.23
N CYS A 109 -19.59 -14.54 -21.69
CA CYS A 109 -19.35 -14.20 -23.09
C CYS A 109 -17.92 -13.73 -23.38
N ALA A 110 -17.04 -13.81 -22.39
CA ALA A 110 -15.63 -13.49 -22.49
C ALA A 110 -14.80 -14.66 -21.90
N PRO A 111 -14.84 -15.86 -22.51
CA PRO A 111 -13.95 -16.95 -22.12
C PRO A 111 -12.51 -16.66 -22.58
N LEU A 112 -11.52 -17.13 -21.81
CA LEU A 112 -10.09 -16.94 -22.12
C LEU A 112 -9.74 -15.46 -22.35
N ALA A 113 -10.43 -14.59 -21.62
CA ALA A 113 -10.38 -13.16 -21.81
C ALA A 113 -9.65 -12.48 -20.67
N ARG A 114 -8.95 -11.42 -21.05
CA ARG A 114 -8.30 -10.52 -20.11
C ARG A 114 -9.34 -9.75 -19.30
N VAL A 115 -9.17 -9.73 -17.99
CA VAL A 115 -9.93 -8.90 -17.06
C VAL A 115 -8.98 -7.97 -16.32
N THR A 116 -9.30 -6.69 -16.29
CA THR A 116 -8.57 -5.73 -15.45
C THR A 116 -9.29 -5.59 -14.12
N LEU A 117 -8.61 -5.90 -13.02
CA LEU A 117 -9.11 -5.76 -11.66
C LEU A 117 -8.40 -4.59 -10.95
N ARG A 118 -9.16 -3.68 -10.35
CA ARG A 118 -8.65 -2.50 -9.63
C ARG A 118 -9.07 -2.47 -8.17
N HIS A 119 -8.16 -2.09 -7.29
CA HIS A 119 -8.38 -1.89 -5.86
C HIS A 119 -7.30 -0.99 -5.24
N GLN A 120 -7.68 0.12 -4.62
CA GLN A 120 -6.77 1.00 -3.85
C GLN A 120 -5.44 1.32 -4.57
N GLY A 121 -5.52 1.84 -5.80
CA GLY A 121 -4.35 2.16 -6.62
C GLY A 121 -3.72 0.95 -7.34
N LEU A 122 -3.97 -0.28 -6.87
CA LEU A 122 -3.53 -1.48 -7.56
C LEU A 122 -4.38 -1.77 -8.80
N THR A 123 -3.72 -2.18 -9.87
CA THR A 123 -4.35 -2.70 -11.07
C THR A 123 -3.67 -4.00 -11.48
N VAL A 124 -4.40 -5.12 -11.45
CA VAL A 124 -3.90 -6.44 -11.83
C VAL A 124 -4.70 -7.03 -12.97
N THR A 125 -4.07 -7.88 -13.77
CA THR A 125 -4.71 -8.54 -14.91
C THR A 125 -5.03 -9.99 -14.57
N LEU A 126 -6.31 -10.37 -14.57
CA LEU A 126 -6.75 -11.77 -14.51
C LEU A 126 -7.03 -12.30 -15.91
N LEU A 127 -7.02 -13.63 -16.04
CA LEU A 127 -7.49 -14.34 -17.23
C LEU A 127 -8.69 -15.21 -16.84
N THR A 128 -9.80 -15.09 -17.58
CA THR A 128 -10.92 -16.03 -17.41
C THR A 128 -10.60 -17.37 -18.04
N ASP A 129 -11.20 -18.43 -17.52
CA ASP A 129 -11.11 -19.77 -18.10
C ASP A 129 -12.02 -19.94 -19.33
N ALA A 130 -12.16 -21.19 -19.80
CA ALA A 130 -13.00 -21.52 -20.95
C ALA A 130 -14.51 -21.32 -20.70
N GLN A 131 -14.92 -21.18 -19.44
CA GLN A 131 -16.27 -20.94 -18.98
C GLN A 131 -16.52 -19.44 -18.73
N GLY A 132 -15.48 -18.62 -18.81
CA GLY A 132 -15.55 -17.19 -18.52
C GLY A 132 -15.45 -16.89 -17.02
N GLU A 133 -14.94 -17.81 -16.20
CA GLU A 133 -14.78 -17.63 -14.76
C GLU A 133 -13.34 -17.27 -14.40
N ALA A 134 -13.17 -16.46 -13.35
CA ALA A 134 -11.87 -16.20 -12.73
C ALA A 134 -12.02 -16.05 -11.23
N GLY A 135 -11.03 -16.52 -10.47
CA GLY A 135 -10.99 -16.42 -9.01
C GLY A 135 -9.64 -15.94 -8.52
N VAL A 136 -9.63 -15.11 -7.47
CA VAL A 136 -8.39 -14.65 -6.84
C VAL A 136 -8.60 -14.39 -5.34
N LEU A 137 -7.60 -14.75 -4.53
CA LEU A 137 -7.51 -14.33 -3.14
C LEU A 137 -6.72 -13.02 -3.09
N PHE A 138 -7.40 -11.92 -2.80
CA PHE A 138 -6.83 -10.58 -2.83
C PHE A 138 -6.63 -10.04 -1.41
N PRO A 139 -5.38 -9.88 -0.94
CA PRO A 139 -5.10 -9.13 0.30
C PRO A 139 -5.49 -7.66 0.12
N ALA A 140 -6.57 -7.22 0.76
CA ALA A 140 -7.11 -5.88 0.52
C ALA A 140 -6.19 -4.77 1.10
N LEU A 141 -6.22 -3.57 0.55
CA LEU A 141 -5.47 -2.43 1.10
C LEU A 141 -6.34 -1.49 1.93
N SER A 142 -7.61 -1.84 2.15
CA SER A 142 -8.55 -1.09 2.99
C SER A 142 -9.61 -1.99 3.61
N ARG A 143 -10.14 -1.60 4.78
CA ARG A 143 -11.23 -2.28 5.49
C ARG A 143 -12.50 -2.30 4.66
N ASP A 144 -12.93 -1.14 4.17
CA ASP A 144 -14.09 -1.00 3.29
C ASP A 144 -13.65 -1.20 1.84
N ALA A 145 -13.42 -2.46 1.46
CA ALA A 145 -12.81 -2.79 0.18
C ALA A 145 -13.81 -2.68 -0.97
N VAL A 146 -13.46 -1.87 -1.97
CA VAL A 146 -14.16 -1.79 -3.26
C VAL A 146 -13.26 -2.36 -4.35
N PHE A 147 -13.82 -3.29 -5.13
CA PHE A 147 -13.15 -3.93 -6.26
C PHE A 147 -13.91 -3.60 -7.54
N ILE A 148 -13.17 -3.24 -8.59
CA ILE A 148 -13.74 -2.94 -9.91
C ILE A 148 -13.09 -3.86 -10.93
N ALA A 149 -13.90 -4.67 -11.61
CA ALA A 149 -13.46 -5.51 -12.71
C ALA A 149 -13.96 -4.95 -14.04
N GLU A 150 -13.10 -4.95 -15.06
CA GLU A 150 -13.43 -4.55 -16.42
C GLU A 150 -13.04 -5.67 -17.40
N ALA A 151 -13.98 -6.05 -18.26
CA ALA A 151 -13.77 -7.05 -19.30
C ALA A 151 -14.63 -6.72 -20.53
N GLY A 152 -14.01 -6.64 -21.72
CA GLY A 152 -14.75 -6.43 -22.97
C GLY A 152 -15.62 -5.15 -23.01
N GLY A 153 -15.24 -4.11 -22.25
CA GLY A 153 -16.01 -2.87 -22.10
C GLY A 153 -17.16 -2.93 -21.11
N ALA A 154 -17.41 -4.08 -20.47
CA ALA A 154 -18.31 -4.21 -19.34
C ALA A 154 -17.55 -3.99 -18.02
N MET A 155 -18.27 -3.52 -17.00
CA MET A 155 -17.73 -3.27 -15.66
C MET A 155 -18.61 -3.96 -14.61
N ALA A 156 -17.97 -4.54 -13.60
CA ALA A 156 -18.61 -5.05 -12.40
C ALA A 156 -17.93 -4.51 -11.15
N VAL A 157 -18.71 -4.29 -10.10
CA VAL A 157 -18.22 -3.77 -8.82
C VAL A 157 -18.63 -4.72 -7.70
N ALA A 158 -17.68 -5.06 -6.83
CA ALA A 158 -17.95 -5.78 -5.60
C ALA A 158 -17.44 -4.99 -4.40
N ARG A 159 -18.12 -5.15 -3.28
CA ARG A 159 -17.76 -4.50 -2.01
C ARG A 159 -17.77 -5.55 -0.91
N THR A 160 -16.83 -5.43 0.02
CA THR A 160 -16.81 -6.26 1.24
C THR A 160 -16.16 -5.46 2.36
N GLU A 161 -16.59 -5.73 3.60
CA GLU A 161 -15.94 -5.21 4.80
C GLU A 161 -14.96 -6.26 5.34
N LEU A 162 -13.75 -5.83 5.69
CA LEU A 162 -12.65 -6.65 6.20
C LEU A 162 -12.19 -6.06 7.54
N PRO A 163 -12.93 -6.34 8.65
CA PRO A 163 -12.71 -5.66 9.92
C PRO A 163 -11.34 -5.94 10.54
N ASP A 164 -10.73 -7.07 10.22
CA ASP A 164 -9.39 -7.46 10.66
C ASP A 164 -8.27 -6.72 9.91
N MET A 165 -8.57 -5.87 8.91
CA MET A 165 -7.56 -5.06 8.19
C MET A 165 -6.68 -4.24 9.13
N ALA A 166 -7.23 -3.76 10.26
CA ALA A 166 -6.49 -2.99 11.26
C ALA A 166 -5.37 -3.79 11.95
N GLU A 167 -5.39 -5.12 11.83
CA GLU A 167 -4.35 -6.02 12.37
C GLU A 167 -3.20 -6.26 11.38
N TRP A 168 -3.31 -5.77 10.13
CA TRP A 168 -2.35 -6.02 9.07
C TRP A 168 -1.68 -4.76 8.55
N HIS A 169 -0.36 -4.82 8.42
CA HIS A 169 0.46 -3.91 7.62
C HIS A 169 0.68 -4.51 6.23
N ARG A 170 0.49 -3.69 5.18
CA ARG A 170 0.62 -4.12 3.79
C ARG A 170 1.51 -3.21 2.97
N VAL A 171 2.33 -3.86 2.14
CA VAL A 171 3.13 -3.21 1.11
C VAL A 171 2.92 -3.98 -0.18
N ALA A 172 2.53 -3.29 -1.25
CA ALA A 172 2.32 -3.86 -2.55
C ALA A 172 3.30 -3.29 -3.56
N LEU A 173 3.92 -4.14 -4.36
CA LEU A 173 4.66 -3.75 -5.56
C LEU A 173 3.78 -4.07 -6.77
N GLN A 174 3.56 -3.13 -7.69
CA GLN A 174 2.91 -3.41 -8.97
C GLN A 174 3.78 -3.01 -10.15
N TRP A 175 3.72 -3.79 -11.23
CA TRP A 175 4.45 -3.53 -12.46
C TRP A 175 3.66 -3.98 -13.70
N ARG A 176 4.14 -3.55 -14.87
CA ARG A 176 3.57 -3.91 -16.17
C ARG A 176 4.54 -4.81 -16.89
N ASP A 177 3.98 -5.80 -17.58
CA ASP A 177 4.71 -6.72 -18.45
C ASP A 177 5.80 -7.53 -17.74
N GLY A 178 6.13 -8.67 -18.35
CA GLY A 178 7.35 -9.41 -18.03
C GLY A 178 7.47 -9.95 -16.60
N ASP A 179 8.59 -10.62 -16.42
CA ASP A 179 9.03 -11.21 -15.17
C ASP A 179 10.30 -10.49 -14.69
N GLY A 180 10.75 -10.84 -13.50
CA GLY A 180 12.02 -10.37 -12.95
C GLY A 180 11.91 -9.22 -11.96
N LEU A 181 10.70 -8.74 -11.62
CA LEU A 181 10.51 -7.90 -10.44
C LEU A 181 10.00 -8.74 -9.28
N SER A 182 10.60 -8.55 -8.11
CA SER A 182 10.22 -9.25 -6.88
C SER A 182 10.23 -8.31 -5.69
N LEU A 183 9.22 -8.44 -4.82
CA LEU A 183 9.16 -7.76 -3.54
C LEU A 183 9.81 -8.63 -2.47
N HIS A 184 10.67 -8.01 -1.67
CA HIS A 184 11.36 -8.66 -0.57
C HIS A 184 11.11 -7.89 0.73
N ALA A 185 10.84 -8.64 1.80
CA ALA A 185 10.69 -8.09 3.14
C ALA A 185 11.61 -8.85 4.10
N LEU A 186 12.51 -8.13 4.77
CA LEU A 186 13.44 -8.70 5.74
C LEU A 186 13.10 -8.24 7.16
N ALA A 187 12.80 -9.20 8.03
CA ALA A 187 12.66 -8.93 9.46
C ALA A 187 13.97 -8.35 10.06
N PRO A 188 13.93 -7.69 11.22
CA PRO A 188 15.11 -7.05 11.79
C PRO A 188 16.25 -8.05 12.03
N GLY A 189 17.40 -7.79 11.40
CA GLY A 189 18.58 -8.65 11.47
C GLY A 189 18.56 -9.87 10.55
N ALA A 190 17.48 -10.12 9.80
CA ALA A 190 17.42 -11.17 8.80
C ALA A 190 18.25 -10.81 7.56
N ARG A 191 18.69 -11.84 6.84
CA ARG A 191 19.38 -11.72 5.54
C ARG A 191 18.60 -12.44 4.45
N TYR A 192 18.96 -12.16 3.20
CA TYR A 192 18.39 -12.86 2.06
C TYR A 192 18.57 -14.37 2.18
N GLY A 193 17.48 -15.10 1.96
CA GLY A 193 17.42 -16.56 2.05
C GLY A 193 17.43 -17.12 3.48
N GLU A 194 17.55 -16.29 4.51
CA GLU A 194 17.53 -16.71 5.91
C GLU A 194 16.11 -16.64 6.52
N PRO A 195 15.87 -17.26 7.69
CA PRO A 195 14.63 -17.05 8.43
C PRO A 195 14.34 -15.56 8.65
N GLY A 196 13.08 -15.16 8.47
CA GLY A 196 12.67 -13.75 8.49
C GLY A 196 12.77 -13.02 7.15
N HIS A 197 13.26 -13.66 6.09
CA HIS A 197 13.13 -13.16 4.71
C HIS A 197 11.83 -13.69 4.07
N VAL A 198 10.97 -12.78 3.64
CA VAL A 198 9.71 -13.05 2.96
C VAL A 198 9.79 -12.57 1.52
N SER A 199 9.62 -13.49 0.59
CA SER A 199 9.42 -13.24 -0.84
C SER A 199 8.56 -14.36 -1.43
N ARG A 200 8.15 -14.23 -2.69
CA ARG A 200 7.35 -15.25 -3.38
C ARG A 200 8.09 -16.60 -3.55
N ASP A 201 9.42 -16.55 -3.66
CA ASP A 201 10.26 -17.73 -3.90
C ASP A 201 10.67 -18.44 -2.60
N MET A 202 10.34 -17.87 -1.44
CA MET A 202 10.61 -18.47 -0.14
C MET A 202 9.49 -19.43 0.27
N ALA A 203 9.88 -20.55 0.91
CA ALA A 203 8.90 -21.52 1.41
C ALA A 203 8.01 -20.90 2.51
N PRO A 204 6.69 -21.19 2.51
CA PRO A 204 5.79 -20.70 3.56
C PRO A 204 6.20 -21.16 4.96
N GLY A 205 6.15 -20.27 5.96
CA GLY A 205 6.22 -20.65 7.38
C GLY A 205 7.46 -20.21 8.16
N THR A 206 8.35 -19.40 7.59
CA THR A 206 9.59 -18.93 8.25
C THR A 206 9.51 -17.51 8.83
N ALA A 207 8.35 -16.85 8.77
CA ALA A 207 8.24 -15.40 8.96
C ALA A 207 7.12 -14.93 9.90
N GLY A 208 6.85 -15.65 10.99
CA GLY A 208 6.08 -15.09 12.12
C GLY A 208 4.62 -14.67 11.82
N GLY A 209 4.01 -15.17 10.75
CA GLY A 209 2.66 -14.77 10.31
C GLY A 209 2.65 -13.83 9.10
N ALA A 210 3.81 -13.32 8.69
CA ALA A 210 3.95 -12.56 7.45
C ALA A 210 3.90 -13.48 6.21
N SER A 211 3.44 -12.93 5.09
CA SER A 211 3.27 -13.65 3.83
C SER A 211 3.44 -12.74 2.62
N MET A 212 3.68 -13.36 1.46
CA MET A 212 3.73 -12.70 0.15
C MET A 212 2.72 -13.37 -0.77
N ILE A 213 1.85 -12.59 -1.40
CA ILE A 213 0.90 -13.09 -2.41
C ILE A 213 1.15 -12.36 -3.73
N GLY A 214 1.44 -13.13 -4.78
CA GLY A 214 1.47 -12.65 -6.16
C GLY A 214 0.06 -12.57 -6.75
N LEU A 215 -0.19 -11.52 -7.52
CA LEU A 215 -1.45 -11.23 -8.18
C LEU A 215 -1.23 -10.93 -9.66
N GLY A 216 -2.23 -11.29 -10.45
CA GLY A 216 -2.21 -11.18 -11.90
C GLY A 216 -1.71 -12.45 -12.59
N ASP A 217 -1.98 -12.55 -13.89
CA ASP A 217 -1.61 -13.70 -14.71
C ASP A 217 -0.53 -13.28 -15.73
N PRO A 218 0.71 -13.81 -15.62
CA PRO A 218 1.79 -13.48 -16.54
C PRO A 218 1.57 -14.00 -17.97
N ALA A 219 0.67 -14.97 -18.17
CA ALA A 219 0.30 -15.45 -19.50
C ALA A 219 -0.69 -14.52 -20.22
N ALA A 220 -1.31 -13.57 -19.51
CA ALA A 220 -2.22 -12.62 -20.12
C ALA A 220 -1.47 -11.61 -21.01
N PRO A 221 -2.06 -11.16 -22.14
CA PRO A 221 -1.45 -10.12 -22.96
C PRO A 221 -1.29 -8.79 -22.22
N ALA A 222 -0.08 -8.23 -22.24
CA ALA A 222 0.30 -7.01 -21.52
C ALA A 222 -0.16 -7.02 -20.05
N PRO A 223 0.33 -7.99 -19.25
CA PRO A 223 -0.16 -8.25 -17.92
C PRO A 223 0.19 -7.10 -16.99
N ARG A 224 -0.65 -6.88 -15.99
CA ARG A 224 -0.33 -6.06 -14.84
C ARG A 224 -0.27 -6.99 -13.65
N LEU A 225 0.88 -6.99 -13.01
CA LEU A 225 1.22 -7.92 -11.95
C LEU A 225 1.43 -7.13 -10.67
N ALA A 226 1.21 -7.80 -9.54
CA ALA A 226 1.52 -7.23 -8.25
C ALA A 226 1.98 -8.30 -7.27
N GLU A 227 2.77 -7.91 -6.28
CA GLU A 227 3.09 -8.71 -5.10
C GLU A 227 2.69 -7.93 -3.86
N ILE A 228 1.90 -8.56 -2.99
CA ILE A 228 1.46 -7.95 -1.73
C ILE A 228 2.09 -8.68 -0.57
N TYR A 229 2.98 -7.98 0.12
CA TYR A 229 3.47 -8.34 1.43
C TYR A 229 2.40 -8.00 2.47
N SER A 230 2.05 -8.96 3.32
CA SER A 230 1.17 -8.78 4.47
C SER A 230 1.85 -9.27 5.74
N ALA A 231 1.87 -8.45 6.79
CA ALA A 231 2.39 -8.81 8.11
C ALA A 231 1.48 -8.27 9.21
N PRO A 232 1.44 -8.92 10.39
CA PRO A 232 0.76 -8.34 11.54
C PRO A 232 1.32 -6.95 11.89
N VAL A 233 0.46 -6.04 12.33
CA VAL A 233 0.91 -4.73 12.84
C VAL A 233 1.87 -4.93 14.02
N GLY A 234 3.00 -4.22 13.99
CA GLY A 234 4.09 -4.35 14.95
C GLY A 234 5.27 -5.16 14.42
N ASP A 235 5.08 -5.95 13.36
CA ASP A 235 6.15 -6.67 12.69
C ASP A 235 6.76 -5.79 11.59
N ALA A 236 7.78 -5.02 11.97
CA ALA A 236 8.51 -4.18 11.03
C ALA A 236 9.44 -5.02 10.15
N ALA A 237 9.42 -4.77 8.83
CA ALA A 237 10.36 -5.36 7.89
C ALA A 237 11.01 -4.29 7.01
N ALA A 238 12.29 -4.47 6.70
CA ALA A 238 12.97 -3.70 5.68
C ALA A 238 12.49 -4.17 4.30
N ILE A 239 11.96 -3.24 3.51
CA ILE A 239 11.44 -3.52 2.17
C ILE A 239 12.51 -3.22 1.12
N SER A 240 12.71 -4.17 0.21
CA SER A 240 13.50 -4.03 -1.00
C SER A 240 12.77 -4.55 -2.22
N VAL A 241 13.12 -4.01 -3.38
CA VAL A 241 12.64 -4.49 -4.69
C VAL A 241 13.84 -5.02 -5.44
N GLU A 242 13.73 -6.24 -5.93
CA GLU A 242 14.74 -6.87 -6.78
C GLU A 242 14.28 -6.83 -8.23
N ILE A 243 15.19 -6.50 -9.14
CA ILE A 243 14.95 -6.50 -10.58
C ILE A 243 16.03 -7.34 -11.26
N GLU A 244 15.64 -8.49 -11.80
CA GLU A 244 16.49 -9.35 -12.63
C GLU A 244 16.57 -8.81 -14.06
N VAL A 245 17.79 -8.70 -14.57
CA VAL A 245 18.04 -8.40 -15.98
C VAL A 245 17.80 -9.68 -16.79
N THR A 246 16.76 -9.66 -17.61
CA THR A 246 16.37 -10.77 -18.48
C THR A 246 16.59 -10.39 -19.95
N ALA A 247 16.55 -11.39 -20.83
CA ALA A 247 16.64 -11.17 -22.27
C ALA A 247 15.49 -10.30 -22.84
N THR A 248 14.40 -10.15 -22.09
CA THR A 248 13.21 -9.40 -22.52
C THR A 248 13.14 -7.99 -21.96
N ASN A 249 13.94 -7.65 -20.93
CA ASN A 249 13.94 -6.33 -20.30
C ASN A 249 15.30 -5.60 -20.35
N CYS A 250 16.38 -6.27 -20.76
CA CYS A 250 17.72 -5.66 -20.85
C CYS A 250 17.74 -4.39 -21.72
N GLY A 251 18.53 -3.40 -21.29
CA GLY A 251 18.69 -2.10 -21.94
C GLY A 251 17.42 -1.25 -22.02
N SER A 252 16.35 -1.66 -21.35
CA SER A 252 15.05 -1.00 -21.39
C SER A 252 14.70 -0.38 -20.03
N PRO A 253 13.91 0.71 -20.02
CA PRO A 253 13.36 1.22 -18.78
C PRO A 253 12.32 0.24 -18.23
N VAL A 254 12.41 -0.01 -16.93
CA VAL A 254 11.43 -0.74 -16.12
C VAL A 254 10.73 0.27 -15.21
N ALA A 255 9.40 0.15 -15.15
CA ALA A 255 8.55 0.98 -14.31
C ALA A 255 7.73 0.11 -13.37
N ALA A 256 7.75 0.45 -12.09
CA ALA A 256 6.95 -0.17 -11.04
C ALA A 256 6.44 0.89 -10.07
N GLU A 257 5.45 0.54 -9.27
CA GLU A 257 4.94 1.39 -8.20
C GLU A 257 4.87 0.59 -6.91
N LEU A 258 5.42 1.17 -5.84
CA LEU A 258 5.32 0.62 -4.50
C LEU A 258 4.22 1.36 -3.75
N VAL A 259 3.21 0.63 -3.28
CA VAL A 259 2.07 1.14 -2.54
C VAL A 259 2.16 0.65 -1.10
N ARG A 260 2.16 1.57 -0.13
CA ARG A 260 2.16 1.26 1.31
C ARG A 260 0.85 1.69 1.94
N VAL A 261 0.31 0.81 2.77
CA VAL A 261 -0.80 1.15 3.66
C VAL A 261 -0.20 1.63 4.98
N GLY A 262 -0.32 2.93 5.23
CA GLY A 262 0.08 3.59 6.46
C GLY A 262 -1.00 3.53 7.53
N ASP A 263 -0.78 4.29 8.61
CA ASP A 263 -1.72 4.39 9.72
C ASP A 263 -3.10 4.89 9.25
N ALA A 264 -4.16 4.40 9.90
CA ALA A 264 -5.54 4.72 9.59
C ALA A 264 -5.91 4.51 8.10
N GLU A 265 -5.31 3.50 7.45
CA GLU A 265 -5.55 3.13 6.05
C GLU A 265 -5.15 4.22 5.03
N SER A 266 -4.25 5.12 5.42
CA SER A 266 -3.65 6.07 4.47
C SER A 266 -2.83 5.34 3.41
N ILE A 267 -2.97 5.71 2.14
CA ILE A 267 -2.21 5.13 1.04
C ILE A 267 -1.08 6.06 0.64
N ALA A 268 0.14 5.52 0.61
CA ALA A 268 1.32 6.21 0.11
C ALA A 268 1.93 5.43 -1.06
N SER A 269 2.17 6.11 -2.17
CA SER A 269 2.77 5.52 -3.37
C SER A 269 4.17 6.08 -3.64
N THR A 270 5.04 5.22 -4.16
CA THR A 270 6.39 5.54 -4.62
C THR A 270 6.61 4.98 -6.02
N ASP A 271 6.84 5.85 -7.00
CA ASP A 271 7.17 5.46 -8.37
C ASP A 271 8.64 5.00 -8.46
N ILE A 272 8.86 3.88 -9.14
CA ILE A 272 10.17 3.29 -9.41
C ILE A 272 10.38 3.32 -10.92
N GLU A 273 11.39 4.06 -11.38
CA GLU A 273 11.78 4.12 -12.79
C GLU A 273 13.28 3.87 -12.93
N VAL A 274 13.64 2.69 -13.43
CA VAL A 274 15.03 2.24 -13.54
C VAL A 274 15.32 1.86 -14.97
N THR A 275 16.43 2.34 -15.52
CA THR A 275 16.93 1.84 -16.82
C THR A 275 17.83 0.65 -16.54
N LEU A 276 17.47 -0.51 -17.08
CA LEU A 276 18.26 -1.73 -16.88
C LEU A 276 19.55 -1.70 -17.69
N PRO A 277 20.63 -2.33 -17.19
CA PRO A 277 21.85 -2.56 -17.94
C PRO A 277 21.62 -3.28 -19.26
N GLY A 278 22.63 -3.26 -20.14
CA GLY A 278 22.59 -3.94 -21.43
C GLY A 278 22.43 -5.46 -21.32
N CYS A 279 22.18 -6.11 -22.46
CA CYS A 279 21.94 -7.57 -22.51
C CYS A 279 23.20 -8.42 -22.23
N ASP A 280 24.35 -7.78 -22.02
CA ASP A 280 25.56 -8.39 -21.47
C ASP A 280 25.45 -8.70 -19.97
N ALA A 281 24.53 -8.05 -19.26
CA ALA A 281 24.25 -8.22 -17.83
C ALA A 281 23.08 -9.16 -17.54
N VAL A 282 22.62 -9.97 -18.50
CA VAL A 282 21.50 -10.90 -18.27
C VAL A 282 21.84 -11.89 -17.14
N GLY A 283 20.94 -12.03 -16.18
CA GLY A 283 21.11 -12.80 -14.94
C GLY A 283 21.66 -11.97 -13.76
N GLU A 284 22.00 -10.70 -13.97
CA GLU A 284 22.33 -9.79 -12.87
C GLU A 284 21.05 -9.31 -12.15
N LEU A 285 21.20 -9.00 -10.86
CA LEU A 285 20.12 -8.55 -9.98
C LEU A 285 20.41 -7.12 -9.52
N LEU A 286 19.46 -6.22 -9.77
CA LEU A 286 19.45 -4.88 -9.22
C LEU A 286 18.58 -4.88 -7.96
N VAL A 287 19.16 -4.54 -6.82
CA VAL A 287 18.43 -4.46 -5.55
C VAL A 287 18.23 -3.01 -5.15
N LEU A 288 16.98 -2.58 -5.10
CA LEU A 288 16.56 -1.26 -4.66
C LEU A 288 16.16 -1.30 -3.18
N GLN A 289 16.77 -0.44 -2.38
CA GLN A 289 16.53 -0.32 -0.94
C GLN A 289 16.14 1.13 -0.59
N ASN A 290 15.65 1.35 0.64
CA ASN A 290 15.27 2.67 1.15
C ASN A 290 14.15 3.36 0.32
N LEU A 291 13.13 2.57 -0.03
CA LEU A 291 11.99 2.99 -0.86
C LEU A 291 10.95 3.80 -0.06
N GLU A 292 11.36 4.90 0.56
CA GLU A 292 10.45 5.73 1.36
C GLU A 292 9.40 6.43 0.47
N PRO A 293 8.20 6.73 1.00
CA PRO A 293 7.17 7.50 0.30
C PRO A 293 7.71 8.82 -0.30
N GLY A 294 7.38 9.07 -1.57
CA GLY A 294 7.70 10.34 -2.25
C GLY A 294 9.12 10.49 -2.80
N LEU A 295 9.93 9.43 -2.80
CA LEU A 295 11.24 9.40 -3.45
C LEU A 295 11.14 8.80 -4.86
N THR A 296 11.53 9.54 -5.90
CA THR A 296 11.76 8.94 -7.22
C THR A 296 13.13 8.26 -7.22
N VAL A 297 13.15 6.94 -7.38
CA VAL A 297 14.40 6.17 -7.48
C VAL A 297 14.82 6.11 -8.94
N ALA A 298 15.93 6.80 -9.27
CA ALA A 298 16.61 6.70 -10.55
C ALA A 298 18.04 6.20 -10.30
N SER A 299 18.39 5.02 -10.79
CA SER A 299 19.79 4.56 -10.83
C SER A 299 20.44 4.99 -12.14
N ARG A 300 21.68 5.48 -12.06
CA ARG A 300 22.54 5.78 -13.21
C ARG A 300 23.38 4.56 -13.59
#